data_AF-A0DZB5-F1
#
_entry.id   AF-A0DZB5-F1
#
_cell.length_a   1.000
_cell.length_b   1.000
_cell.length_c   1.000
_cell.angle_alpha   90.00
_cell.angle_beta   90.00
_cell.angle_gamma   90.00
#
_symmetry.space_group_name_H-M   'P 1'
#
loop_
_entity.id
_entity.type
_entity.pdbx_description
1 polymer ?
#
loop_
_entity_poly.entity_id
_entity_poly.type
_entity_poly.pdbx_seq_one_letter_code
_entity_poly.pdbx_strand_id
1 'polypeptide(L)'
;MFYDWETGKLIRRIDFFPNKVILNDTNTIVALATNDEVAITNLLQQEENSDGFEDAFQPLCDTTESINSGYFIQDVFYYTTMNGKIAYSVNGKIFIVDQDKKYFIIRYIQQQNKLYLIDKKYNIISYEVNSNVVEFQTRILKKQCTKAEETLQTIPIQYYDKLSKFQTLLISKNGHINQSRTKTINLSLLFNLHLQMMLSQLLKKAKTHSNQDKLEIFLQNKEKLKQLLKPCNRQMILEDSYKFIPLWD
;
A
#
# COMPACT_ATOMS: atom_id res chain seq x y z
N MET A 1 -12.37 -26.78 9.04
CA MET A 1 -12.65 -27.49 7.77
C MET A 1 -13.49 -26.58 6.90
N PHE A 2 -13.16 -26.45 5.62
CA PHE A 2 -13.90 -25.67 4.63
C PHE A 2 -14.71 -26.60 3.74
N TYR A 3 -15.97 -26.26 3.52
CA TYR A 3 -16.90 -27.03 2.69
C TYR A 3 -17.48 -26.13 1.61
N ASP A 4 -17.77 -26.74 0.47
CA ASP A 4 -18.59 -26.12 -0.56
C ASP A 4 -20.05 -26.09 -0.08
N TRP A 5 -20.68 -24.93 -0.14
CA TRP A 5 -22.02 -24.73 0.41
C TRP A 5 -23.12 -25.41 -0.41
N GLU A 6 -22.95 -25.50 -1.74
CA GLU A 6 -23.97 -26.05 -2.63
C GLU A 6 -23.95 -27.58 -2.63
N THR A 7 -22.75 -28.16 -2.62
CA THR A 7 -22.54 -29.61 -2.73
C THR A 7 -22.29 -30.30 -1.38
N GLY A 8 -21.95 -29.54 -0.34
CA GLY A 8 -21.53 -30.08 0.97
C GLY A 8 -20.17 -30.77 0.95
N LYS A 9 -19.43 -30.67 -0.16
CA LYS A 9 -18.15 -31.36 -0.35
C LYS A 9 -17.04 -30.71 0.47
N LEU A 10 -16.17 -31.52 1.08
CA LEU A 10 -15.00 -31.02 1.79
C LEU A 10 -14.02 -30.39 0.78
N ILE A 11 -13.78 -29.09 0.91
CA ILE A 11 -12.76 -28.37 0.14
C ILE A 11 -11.40 -28.61 0.78
N ARG A 12 -11.25 -28.27 2.07
CA ARG A 12 -9.94 -28.42 2.73
C ARG A 12 -10.04 -28.57 4.24
N ARG A 13 -9.15 -29.38 4.80
CA ARG A 13 -8.80 -29.36 6.23
C ARG A 13 -7.59 -28.45 6.41
N ILE A 14 -7.73 -27.47 7.28
CA ILE A 14 -6.61 -26.58 7.63
C ILE A 14 -6.27 -26.89 9.08
N ASP A 15 -4.99 -27.14 9.33
CA ASP A 15 -4.42 -27.30 10.68
C ASP A 15 -4.18 -25.93 11.31
N PHE A 16 -5.23 -25.10 11.28
CA PHE A 16 -5.28 -23.76 11.84
C PHE A 16 -6.62 -23.65 12.56
N PHE A 17 -6.61 -23.12 13.78
CA PHE A 17 -7.79 -23.07 14.65
C PHE A 17 -8.23 -21.63 14.86
N PRO A 18 -8.82 -20.97 13.83
CA PRO A 18 -9.18 -19.57 13.92
C PRO A 18 -10.37 -19.36 14.85
N ASN A 19 -10.31 -18.30 15.64
CA ASN A 19 -11.47 -17.79 16.38
C ASN A 19 -12.37 -16.90 15.49
N LYS A 20 -11.83 -16.39 14.38
CA LYS A 20 -12.54 -15.56 13.39
C LYS A 20 -12.09 -15.93 11.98
N VAL A 21 -13.08 -16.08 11.09
CA VAL A 21 -12.88 -16.31 9.66
C VAL A 21 -13.58 -15.18 8.92
N ILE A 22 -12.84 -14.44 8.11
CA ILE A 22 -13.34 -13.28 7.36
C ILE A 22 -13.00 -13.49 5.89
N LEU A 23 -14.01 -13.47 5.01
CA LEU A 23 -13.86 -13.58 3.57
C LEU A 23 -13.96 -12.19 2.92
N ASN A 24 -13.31 -12.02 1.78
CA ASN A 24 -13.57 -10.87 0.92
C ASN A 24 -14.88 -11.04 0.13
N ASP A 25 -15.37 -9.94 -0.46
CA ASP A 25 -16.67 -9.92 -1.16
C ASP A 25 -16.74 -10.92 -2.34
N THR A 26 -15.59 -11.25 -2.93
CA THR A 26 -15.48 -12.20 -4.06
C THR A 26 -15.21 -13.64 -3.64
N ASN A 27 -15.08 -13.93 -2.34
CA ASN A 27 -14.71 -15.24 -1.78
C ASN A 27 -13.41 -15.82 -2.36
N THR A 28 -12.48 -14.97 -2.77
CA THR A 28 -11.16 -15.35 -3.32
C THR A 28 -10.04 -15.23 -2.30
N ILE A 29 -10.27 -14.52 -1.19
CA ILE A 29 -9.28 -14.33 -0.13
C ILE A 29 -9.96 -14.50 1.22
N VAL A 30 -9.30 -15.18 2.14
CA VAL A 30 -9.76 -15.36 3.51
C VAL A 30 -8.67 -14.91 4.49
N ALA A 31 -9.10 -14.22 5.54
CA ALA A 31 -8.32 -13.94 6.73
C ALA A 31 -8.78 -14.85 7.87
N LEU A 32 -7.85 -15.65 8.38
CA LEU A 32 -8.01 -16.55 9.50
C LEU A 32 -7.28 -15.95 10.70
N ALA A 33 -8.01 -15.57 11.73
CA ALA A 33 -7.43 -14.96 12.93
C ALA A 33 -7.58 -15.88 14.14
N THR A 34 -6.53 -15.95 14.95
CA THR A 34 -6.50 -16.58 16.27
C THR A 34 -6.28 -15.50 17.35
N ASN A 35 -6.02 -15.93 18.59
CA ASN A 35 -5.65 -15.02 19.67
C ASN A 35 -4.23 -14.48 19.54
N ASP A 36 -3.40 -15.08 18.69
CA ASP A 36 -1.97 -14.81 18.61
C ASP A 36 -1.48 -14.47 17.19
N GLU A 37 -2.18 -14.94 16.17
CA GLU A 37 -1.75 -14.80 14.78
C GLU A 37 -2.91 -14.55 13.80
N VAL A 38 -2.57 -13.97 12.65
CA VAL A 38 -3.48 -13.84 11.51
C VAL A 38 -2.80 -14.36 10.25
N ALA A 39 -3.46 -15.31 9.59
CA ALA A 39 -3.10 -15.83 8.29
C ALA A 39 -4.08 -15.31 7.22
N ILE A 40 -3.55 -14.66 6.18
CA ILE A 40 -4.29 -14.23 5.00
C ILE A 40 -3.91 -15.15 3.86
N THR A 41 -4.89 -15.79 3.24
CA THR A 41 -4.68 -16.82 2.22
C THR A 41 -5.62 -16.60 1.04
N ASN A 42 -5.11 -16.79 -0.18
CA ASN A 42 -5.95 -16.90 -1.37
C ASN A 42 -6.67 -18.24 -1.38
N LEU A 43 -7.91 -18.22 -1.82
CA LEU A 43 -8.74 -19.37 -2.14
C LEU A 43 -8.66 -19.60 -3.65
N LEU A 44 -8.03 -20.69 -4.07
CA LEU A 44 -7.94 -21.09 -5.47
C LEU A 44 -9.08 -22.07 -5.78
N GLN A 45 -9.89 -21.74 -6.80
CA GLN A 45 -10.83 -22.68 -7.39
C GLN A 45 -10.05 -23.59 -8.34
N GLN A 46 -9.61 -24.75 -7.85
CA GLN A 46 -8.97 -25.78 -8.66
C GLN A 46 -9.78 -27.06 -8.70
N GLU A 47 -9.54 -27.90 -9.71
CA GLU A 47 -10.13 -29.23 -9.81
C GLU A 47 -9.57 -30.14 -8.70
N GLU A 48 -10.40 -31.08 -8.26
CA GLU A 48 -10.06 -32.04 -7.21
C GLU A 48 -8.95 -32.99 -7.71
N ASN A 49 -7.84 -33.05 -6.98
CA ASN A 49 -6.79 -34.04 -7.22
C ASN A 49 -7.06 -35.31 -6.39
N SER A 50 -6.24 -36.35 -6.58
CA SER A 50 -6.34 -37.63 -5.85
C SER A 50 -6.32 -37.49 -4.32
N ASP A 51 -5.71 -36.41 -3.81
CA ASP A 51 -5.60 -36.09 -2.38
C ASP A 51 -6.53 -34.93 -1.93
N GLY A 52 -7.51 -34.57 -2.77
CA GLY A 52 -8.45 -33.45 -2.52
C GLY A 52 -7.96 -32.12 -3.10
N PHE A 53 -8.30 -30.99 -2.45
CA PHE A 53 -7.90 -29.65 -2.89
C PHE A 53 -6.67 -29.12 -2.11
N GLU A 54 -5.55 -29.84 -2.14
CA GLU A 54 -4.31 -29.46 -1.43
C GLU A 54 -3.72 -28.12 -1.85
N ASP A 55 -4.06 -27.61 -3.03
CA ASP A 55 -3.63 -26.31 -3.54
C ASP A 55 -4.72 -25.22 -3.42
N ALA A 56 -5.88 -25.52 -2.81
CA ALA A 56 -6.96 -24.54 -2.68
C ALA A 56 -6.62 -23.32 -1.81
N PHE A 57 -5.55 -23.37 -1.01
CA PHE A 57 -5.14 -22.29 -0.13
C PHE A 57 -3.69 -21.92 -0.40
N GLN A 58 -3.48 -20.71 -0.92
CA GLN A 58 -2.15 -20.16 -1.13
C GLN A 58 -1.89 -19.06 -0.09
N PRO A 59 -0.91 -19.23 0.82
CA PRO A 59 -0.63 -18.21 1.83
C PRO A 59 -0.11 -16.93 1.19
N LEU A 60 -0.71 -15.79 1.58
CA LEU A 60 -0.29 -14.45 1.16
C LEU A 60 0.51 -13.76 2.25
N CYS A 61 0.02 -13.83 3.49
CA CYS A 61 0.58 -13.11 4.63
C CYS A 61 0.31 -13.90 5.90
N ASP A 62 1.31 -14.01 6.74
CA ASP A 62 1.21 -14.47 8.11
C ASP A 62 1.77 -13.38 9.02
N THR A 63 1.06 -13.10 10.12
CA THR A 63 1.47 -12.13 11.12
C THR A 63 1.33 -12.75 12.49
N THR A 64 2.39 -12.70 13.29
CA THR A 64 2.37 -13.13 14.70
C THR A 64 1.80 -12.03 15.60
N GLU A 65 0.69 -11.43 15.17
CA GLU A 65 -0.07 -10.46 15.95
C GLU A 65 -1.55 -10.75 15.74
N SER A 66 -2.34 -10.69 16.82
CA SER A 66 -3.78 -10.84 16.76
C SER A 66 -4.52 -9.55 16.44
N ILE A 67 -5.77 -9.72 16.02
CA ILE A 67 -6.62 -8.62 15.56
C ILE A 67 -7.87 -8.47 16.41
N ASN A 68 -8.24 -7.22 16.62
CA ASN A 68 -9.49 -6.83 17.27
C ASN A 68 -10.67 -6.99 16.30
N SER A 69 -10.53 -6.46 15.09
CA SER A 69 -11.56 -6.49 14.04
C SER A 69 -10.91 -6.38 12.67
N GLY A 70 -11.58 -6.85 11.63
CA GLY A 70 -11.09 -6.80 10.25
C GLY A 70 -12.22 -6.67 9.24
N TYR A 71 -11.89 -6.10 8.08
CA TYR A 71 -12.81 -5.88 6.96
C TYR A 71 -12.03 -5.86 5.65
N PHE A 72 -12.53 -6.55 4.62
CA PHE A 72 -11.95 -6.50 3.29
C PHE A 72 -12.50 -5.32 2.50
N ILE A 73 -11.61 -4.55 1.87
CA ILE A 73 -11.96 -3.63 0.81
C ILE A 73 -11.34 -4.21 -0.45
N GLN A 74 -12.17 -4.80 -1.32
CA GLN A 74 -11.69 -5.62 -2.45
C GLN A 74 -10.74 -6.72 -1.95
N ASP A 75 -9.50 -6.75 -2.44
CA ASP A 75 -8.48 -7.73 -2.08
C ASP A 75 -7.59 -7.29 -0.91
N VAL A 76 -7.86 -6.12 -0.31
CA VAL A 76 -7.03 -5.53 0.75
C VAL A 76 -7.71 -5.73 2.09
N PHE A 77 -7.06 -6.49 2.96
CA PHE A 77 -7.56 -6.74 4.31
C PHE A 77 -7.16 -5.60 5.25
N TYR A 78 -8.14 -4.82 5.71
CA TYR A 78 -7.97 -3.81 6.76
C TYR A 78 -8.31 -4.43 8.10
N TYR A 79 -7.50 -4.17 9.12
CA TYR A 79 -7.74 -4.69 10.46
C TYR A 79 -7.23 -3.73 11.53
N THR A 80 -7.74 -3.88 12.74
CA THR A 80 -7.20 -3.18 13.91
C THR A 80 -6.40 -4.15 14.76
N THR A 81 -5.17 -3.76 15.09
CA THR A 81 -4.30 -4.56 15.95
C THR A 81 -4.75 -4.49 17.41
N MET A 82 -4.21 -5.36 18.27
CA MET A 82 -4.47 -5.31 19.72
C MET A 82 -4.07 -3.97 20.37
N ASN A 83 -3.09 -3.30 19.78
CA ASN A 83 -2.62 -1.98 20.20
C ASN A 83 -3.50 -0.82 19.71
N GLY A 84 -4.52 -1.11 18.89
CA GLY A 84 -5.47 -0.11 18.38
C GLY A 84 -5.05 0.60 17.12
N LYS A 85 -3.95 0.18 16.50
CA LYS A 85 -3.52 0.73 15.21
C LYS A 85 -4.35 0.13 14.09
N ILE A 86 -4.63 0.91 13.05
CA ILE A 86 -5.18 0.38 11.81
C ILE A 86 -4.00 -0.17 11.01
N ALA A 87 -4.10 -1.41 10.57
CA ALA A 87 -3.17 -2.02 9.66
C ALA A 87 -3.93 -2.53 8.43
N TYR A 88 -3.25 -2.60 7.30
CA TYR A 88 -3.81 -3.20 6.10
C TYR A 88 -2.77 -4.01 5.36
N SER A 89 -3.20 -5.12 4.76
CA SER A 89 -2.32 -6.02 4.00
C SER A 89 -2.56 -5.87 2.51
N VAL A 90 -1.50 -5.56 1.77
CA VAL A 90 -1.50 -5.55 0.30
C VAL A 90 -0.52 -6.61 -0.17
N ASN A 91 -1.02 -7.67 -0.81
CA ASN A 91 -0.22 -8.72 -1.44
C ASN A 91 0.91 -9.26 -0.54
N GLY A 92 0.60 -9.55 0.73
CA GLY A 92 1.58 -10.07 1.70
C GLY A 92 2.44 -9.04 2.42
N LYS A 93 2.24 -7.74 2.17
CA LYS A 93 2.93 -6.66 2.89
C LYS A 93 1.95 -5.90 3.78
N ILE A 94 2.36 -5.70 5.03
CA ILE A 94 1.58 -5.01 6.04
C ILE A 94 1.99 -3.54 6.09
N PHE A 95 1.00 -2.68 6.11
CA PHE A 95 1.15 -1.24 6.27
C PHE A 95 0.37 -0.80 7.50
N ILE A 96 1.01 0.01 8.35
CA ILE A 96 0.41 0.48 9.60
C ILE A 96 0.11 1.97 9.46
N VAL A 97 -1.10 2.32 9.86
CA VAL A 97 -1.60 3.69 9.98
C VAL A 97 -1.70 3.99 11.46
N ASP A 98 -1.00 5.04 11.88
CA ASP A 98 -1.01 5.42 13.29
C ASP A 98 -2.36 6.02 13.66
N GLN A 99 -2.93 5.53 14.76
CA GLN A 99 -4.13 6.04 15.38
C GLN A 99 -3.93 6.08 16.89
N ASP A 100 -4.39 7.16 17.52
CA ASP A 100 -4.14 7.41 18.94
C ASP A 100 -5.06 6.59 19.87
N LYS A 101 -6.19 6.09 19.35
CA LYS A 101 -7.23 5.43 20.13
C LYS A 101 -7.57 4.07 19.55
N LYS A 102 -7.96 3.16 20.44
CA LYS A 102 -8.39 1.81 20.08
C LYS A 102 -9.80 1.84 19.51
N TYR A 103 -9.94 1.56 18.23
CA TYR A 103 -11.22 1.39 17.57
C TYR A 103 -11.39 -0.02 16.98
N PHE A 104 -12.64 -0.36 16.68
CA PHE A 104 -13.05 -1.55 15.97
C PHE A 104 -13.67 -1.13 14.64
N ILE A 105 -13.28 -1.80 13.57
CA ILE A 105 -13.83 -1.58 12.23
C ILE A 105 -15.27 -2.08 12.21
N ILE A 106 -16.18 -1.23 11.73
CA ILE A 106 -17.57 -1.58 11.48
C ILE A 106 -17.74 -2.00 10.02
N ARG A 107 -17.48 -1.06 9.10
CA ARG A 107 -17.70 -1.26 7.66
C ARG A 107 -17.02 -0.17 6.84
N TYR A 108 -16.74 -0.47 5.58
CA TYR A 108 -16.39 0.51 4.55
C TYR A 108 -17.62 0.98 3.75
N ILE A 109 -17.74 2.29 3.54
CA ILE A 109 -18.77 2.90 2.68
C ILE A 109 -18.10 3.44 1.42
N GLN A 110 -18.32 2.77 0.29
CA GLN A 110 -17.68 3.08 -0.99
C GLN A 110 -18.07 4.45 -1.53
N GLN A 111 -19.33 4.87 -1.39
CA GLN A 111 -19.80 6.18 -1.87
C GLN A 111 -19.06 7.34 -1.21
N GLN A 112 -18.53 7.13 0.00
CA GLN A 112 -17.80 8.15 0.76
C GLN A 112 -16.30 7.86 0.84
N ASN A 113 -15.86 6.72 0.32
CA ASN A 113 -14.50 6.22 0.43
C ASN A 113 -13.95 6.24 1.88
N LYS A 114 -14.79 5.83 2.83
CA LYS A 114 -14.49 5.91 4.27
C LYS A 114 -14.72 4.59 4.98
N LEU A 115 -13.75 4.22 5.80
CA LEU A 115 -13.83 3.12 6.75
C LEU A 115 -14.36 3.66 8.08
N TYR A 116 -15.50 3.14 8.53
CA TYR A 116 -16.11 3.54 9.80
C TYR A 116 -15.63 2.66 10.93
N LEU A 117 -15.24 3.30 12.04
CA LEU A 117 -14.77 2.62 13.23
C LEU A 117 -15.52 3.11 14.47
N ILE A 118 -15.58 2.25 15.48
CA ILE A 118 -16.27 2.49 16.75
C ILE A 118 -15.37 2.14 17.94
N ASP A 119 -15.44 2.93 19.01
CA ASP A 119 -14.74 2.62 20.26
C ASP A 119 -15.67 1.94 21.28
N LYS A 120 -15.11 1.58 22.45
CA LYS A 120 -15.88 0.98 23.56
C LYS A 120 -16.92 1.93 24.18
N LYS A 121 -16.85 3.22 23.86
CA LYS A 121 -17.79 4.26 24.33
C LYS A 121 -18.83 4.61 23.26
N TYR A 122 -18.93 3.80 22.20
CA TYR A 122 -19.83 3.99 21.06
C TYR A 122 -19.58 5.27 20.25
N ASN A 123 -18.38 5.85 20.34
CA ASN A 123 -18.00 6.96 19.46
C ASN A 123 -17.65 6.41 18.08
N ILE A 124 -18.31 6.95 17.05
CA ILE A 124 -18.05 6.58 15.66
C ILE A 124 -17.12 7.61 15.03
N ILE A 125 -16.06 7.11 14.39
CA ILE A 125 -15.16 7.92 13.58
C ILE A 125 -15.08 7.35 12.15
N SER A 126 -14.66 8.19 11.21
CA SER A 126 -14.37 7.76 9.84
C SER A 126 -12.88 7.91 9.54
N TYR A 127 -12.30 6.89 8.92
CA TYR A 127 -10.96 6.91 8.35
C TYR A 127 -11.06 6.94 6.82
N GLU A 128 -10.45 7.94 6.18
CA GLU A 128 -10.42 8.03 4.72
C GLU A 128 -9.43 7.00 4.15
N VAL A 129 -9.92 6.15 3.27
CA VAL A 129 -9.09 5.13 2.62
C VAL A 129 -8.55 5.72 1.32
N ASN A 130 -7.24 5.98 1.25
CA ASN A 130 -6.65 6.48 0.02
C ASN A 130 -6.45 5.34 -0.99
N SER A 131 -7.46 5.09 -1.81
CA SER A 131 -7.46 4.05 -2.83
C SER A 131 -6.30 4.20 -3.83
N ASN A 132 -5.91 5.43 -4.19
CA ASN A 132 -4.79 5.67 -5.12
C ASN A 132 -3.46 5.20 -4.52
N VAL A 133 -3.24 5.42 -3.22
CA VAL A 133 -2.03 4.95 -2.51
C VAL A 133 -1.98 3.43 -2.48
N VAL A 134 -3.13 2.79 -2.18
CA VAL A 134 -3.25 1.34 -2.13
C VAL A 134 -3.06 0.72 -3.52
N GLU A 135 -3.65 1.34 -4.55
CA GLU A 135 -3.49 0.93 -5.94
C GLU A 135 -2.04 1.05 -6.39
N PHE A 136 -1.36 2.16 -6.07
CA PHE A 136 0.06 2.31 -6.33
C PHE A 136 0.89 1.22 -5.65
N GLN A 137 0.67 0.97 -4.35
CA GLN A 137 1.34 -0.09 -3.61
C GLN A 137 1.10 -1.47 -4.26
N THR A 138 -0.13 -1.74 -4.66
CA THR A 138 -0.53 -2.98 -5.34
C THR A 138 0.19 -3.14 -6.68
N ARG A 139 0.19 -2.10 -7.52
CA ARG A 139 0.85 -2.10 -8.83
C ARG A 139 2.35 -2.33 -8.70
N ILE A 140 3.00 -1.69 -7.72
CA ILE A 140 4.42 -1.88 -7.44
C ILE A 140 4.72 -3.32 -6.99
N LEU A 141 3.92 -3.87 -6.07
CA LEU A 141 4.09 -5.24 -5.60
C LEU A 141 3.84 -6.28 -6.71
N LYS A 142 2.92 -5.99 -7.64
CA LYS A 142 2.68 -6.78 -8.86
C LYS A 142 3.71 -6.54 -9.97
N LYS A 143 4.78 -5.76 -9.72
CA LYS A 143 5.84 -5.38 -10.69
C LYS A 143 5.33 -4.63 -11.92
N GLN A 144 4.19 -3.98 -11.82
CA GLN A 144 3.58 -3.15 -12.88
C GLN A 144 4.01 -1.69 -12.71
N CYS A 145 5.31 -1.41 -12.85
CA CYS A 145 5.87 -0.09 -12.52
C CYS A 145 5.34 1.04 -13.42
N THR A 146 5.20 0.82 -14.73
CA THR A 146 4.69 1.84 -15.67
C THR A 146 3.31 2.35 -15.26
N LYS A 147 2.40 1.43 -14.97
CA LYS A 147 1.07 1.69 -14.44
C LYS A 147 1.12 2.38 -13.08
N ALA A 148 2.09 2.08 -12.23
CA ALA A 148 2.24 2.76 -10.95
C ALA A 148 2.67 4.23 -11.11
N GLU A 149 3.50 4.55 -12.12
CA GLU A 149 3.91 5.95 -12.38
C GLU A 149 2.72 6.84 -12.78
N GLU A 150 1.77 6.29 -13.55
CA GLU A 150 0.52 6.98 -13.91
C GLU A 150 -0.32 7.27 -12.65
N THR A 151 -0.52 6.26 -11.80
CA THR A 151 -1.27 6.41 -10.54
C THR A 151 -0.59 7.39 -9.58
N LEU A 152 0.73 7.53 -9.64
CA LEU A 152 1.45 8.45 -8.75
C LEU A 152 0.98 9.90 -8.93
N GLN A 153 0.62 10.31 -10.16
CA GLN A 153 0.21 11.68 -10.47
C GLN A 153 -1.10 12.09 -9.77
N THR A 154 -1.94 11.12 -9.39
CA THR A 154 -3.22 11.36 -8.71
C THR A 154 -3.10 11.31 -7.19
N ILE A 155 -1.92 10.96 -6.66
CA ILE A 155 -1.69 10.84 -5.21
C ILE A 155 -1.30 12.20 -4.64
N PRO A 156 -1.92 12.63 -3.53
CA PRO A 156 -1.50 13.85 -2.85
C PRO A 156 -0.05 13.77 -2.32
N ILE A 157 0.70 14.86 -2.47
CA ILE A 157 2.13 14.98 -2.13
C ILE A 157 2.44 14.53 -0.69
N GLN A 158 1.50 14.66 0.24
CA GLN A 158 1.67 14.24 1.64
C GLN A 158 1.99 12.75 1.83
N TYR A 159 1.67 11.90 0.85
CA TYR A 159 1.94 10.45 0.92
C TYR A 159 3.31 10.07 0.35
N TYR A 160 4.02 10.98 -0.31
CA TYR A 160 5.26 10.69 -1.03
C TYR A 160 6.39 10.25 -0.09
N ASP A 161 6.46 10.82 1.12
CA ASP A 161 7.44 10.41 2.14
C ASP A 161 7.25 8.94 2.55
N LYS A 162 6.00 8.47 2.62
CA LYS A 162 5.69 7.08 2.96
C LYS A 162 5.96 6.16 1.78
N LEU A 163 5.58 6.58 0.57
CA LEU A 163 5.80 5.83 -0.67
C LEU A 163 7.29 5.69 -1.02
N SER A 164 8.09 6.74 -0.82
CA SER A 164 9.53 6.70 -1.05
C SER A 164 10.21 5.72 -0.11
N LYS A 165 9.91 5.78 1.19
CA LYS A 165 10.38 4.81 2.20
C LYS A 165 9.99 3.38 1.85
N PHE A 166 8.73 3.17 1.46
CA PHE A 166 8.25 1.87 1.01
C PHE A 166 9.08 1.33 -0.16
N GLN A 167 9.33 2.15 -1.18
CA GLN A 167 10.12 1.74 -2.33
C GLN A 167 11.59 1.48 -1.97
N THR A 168 12.20 2.30 -1.12
CA THR A 168 13.55 2.06 -0.61
C THR A 168 13.64 0.73 0.13
N LEU A 169 12.66 0.40 0.98
CA LEU A 169 12.59 -0.87 1.68
C LEU A 169 12.41 -2.06 0.73
N LEU A 170 11.64 -1.90 -0.34
CA LEU A 170 11.51 -2.94 -1.36
C LEU A 170 12.84 -3.17 -2.09
N ILE A 171 13.56 -2.11 -2.44
CA ILE A 171 14.85 -2.22 -3.14
C ILE A 171 15.92 -2.86 -2.24
N SER A 172 15.99 -2.49 -0.96
CA SER A 172 16.96 -3.07 -0.03
C SER A 172 16.71 -4.56 0.22
N LYS A 173 15.44 -4.97 0.32
CA LYS A 173 15.05 -6.39 0.49
C LYS A 173 15.19 -7.21 -0.79
N ASN A 174 15.00 -6.59 -1.95
CA ASN A 174 15.09 -7.24 -3.26
C ASN A 174 16.46 -7.04 -3.94
N GLY A 175 17.51 -6.77 -3.15
CA GLY A 175 18.88 -6.78 -3.65
C GLY A 175 19.12 -8.10 -4.37
N HIS A 176 19.40 -8.03 -5.68
CA HIS A 176 19.51 -9.15 -6.63
C HIS A 176 18.19 -9.62 -7.26
N ILE A 177 17.59 -8.80 -8.13
CA ILE A 177 16.82 -9.34 -9.25
C ILE A 177 17.43 -8.82 -10.55
N ASN A 178 18.14 -9.73 -11.22
CA ASN A 178 18.68 -9.58 -12.56
C ASN A 178 17.53 -9.27 -13.53
N GLN A 179 17.51 -8.07 -14.10
CA GLN A 179 17.02 -7.73 -15.43
C GLN A 179 17.16 -6.21 -15.63
N SER A 180 17.93 -5.81 -16.64
CA SER A 180 18.44 -4.45 -16.86
C SER A 180 17.39 -3.35 -17.10
N ARG A 181 16.10 -3.71 -17.29
CA ARG A 181 15.00 -2.74 -17.48
C ARG A 181 14.21 -2.43 -16.21
N THR A 182 13.99 -3.42 -15.34
CA THR A 182 13.26 -3.22 -14.07
C THR A 182 14.08 -2.41 -13.07
N LYS A 183 15.41 -2.54 -13.08
CA LYS A 183 16.30 -1.74 -12.23
C LYS A 183 16.25 -0.24 -12.58
N THR A 184 16.21 0.09 -13.87
CA THR A 184 16.18 1.47 -14.38
C THR A 184 14.85 2.16 -14.07
N ILE A 185 13.72 1.46 -14.22
CA ILE A 185 12.39 2.00 -13.91
C ILE A 185 12.18 2.18 -12.39
N ASN A 186 12.69 1.24 -11.58
CA ASN A 186 12.64 1.40 -10.13
C ASN A 186 13.48 2.57 -9.64
N LEU A 187 14.66 2.80 -10.24
CA LEU A 187 15.50 3.96 -9.95
C LEU A 187 14.84 5.26 -10.42
N SER A 188 14.18 5.30 -11.59
CA SER A 188 13.48 6.49 -12.06
C SER A 188 12.30 6.86 -11.18
N LEU A 189 11.48 5.88 -10.80
CA LEU A 189 10.34 6.11 -9.93
C LEU A 189 10.79 6.50 -8.51
N LEU A 190 11.83 5.84 -7.97
CA LEU A 190 12.42 6.19 -6.69
C LEU A 190 12.98 7.61 -6.73
N PHE A 191 13.68 7.95 -7.81
CA PHE A 191 14.23 9.28 -8.03
C PHE A 191 13.13 10.33 -8.15
N ASN A 192 12.06 10.06 -8.90
CA ASN A 192 10.90 10.96 -9.02
C ASN A 192 10.21 11.17 -7.67
N LEU A 193 9.98 10.09 -6.91
CA LEU A 193 9.44 10.16 -5.55
C LEU A 193 10.36 10.95 -4.61
N HIS A 194 11.68 10.75 -4.72
CA HIS A 194 12.66 11.43 -3.89
C HIS A 194 12.76 12.92 -4.23
N LEU A 195 12.74 13.28 -5.51
CA LEU A 195 12.66 14.67 -5.96
C LEU A 195 11.37 15.34 -5.46
N GLN A 196 10.22 14.68 -5.63
CA GLN A 196 8.95 15.25 -5.17
C GLN A 196 8.89 15.36 -3.64
N MET A 197 9.48 14.41 -2.90
CA MET A 197 9.67 14.53 -1.46
C MET A 197 10.56 15.74 -1.10
N MET A 198 11.72 15.88 -1.74
CA MET A 198 12.66 16.98 -1.47
C MET A 198 12.01 18.35 -1.76
N LEU A 199 11.28 18.46 -2.88
CA LEU A 199 10.49 19.63 -3.22
C LEU A 199 9.39 19.89 -2.19
N SER A 200 8.69 18.86 -1.70
CA SER A 200 7.66 19.03 -0.67
C SER A 200 8.21 19.57 0.65
N GLN A 201 9.40 19.11 1.08
CA GLN A 201 10.07 19.58 2.28
C GLN A 201 10.49 21.04 2.12
N LEU A 202 11.00 21.40 0.95
CA LEU A 202 11.33 22.79 0.61
C LEU A 202 10.09 23.67 0.60
N LEU A 203 8.97 23.22 0.03
CA LEU A 203 7.70 23.95 0.03
C LEU A 203 7.12 24.11 1.45
N LYS A 204 7.23 23.10 2.31
CA LYS A 204 6.82 23.19 3.73
C LYS A 204 7.68 24.22 4.49
N LYS A 205 9.00 24.19 4.33
CA LYS A 205 9.93 25.19 4.90
C LYS A 205 9.73 26.59 4.31
N ALA A 206 9.34 26.66 3.03
CA ALA A 206 9.00 27.91 2.37
C ALA A 206 7.64 28.47 2.81
N LYS A 207 6.73 27.70 3.41
CA LYS A 207 5.49 28.26 3.97
C LYS A 207 5.70 28.96 5.31
N THR A 208 6.81 28.72 6.00
CA THR A 208 7.05 29.20 7.38
C THR A 208 7.92 30.45 7.51
N HIS A 209 8.55 30.94 6.44
CA HIS A 209 9.41 32.14 6.47
C HIS A 209 8.89 33.29 5.59
N SER A 210 9.47 34.49 5.63
CA SER A 210 9.06 35.65 4.80
C SER A 210 9.74 35.62 3.42
N ASN A 211 9.23 36.38 2.44
CA ASN A 211 9.16 36.00 1.02
C ASN A 211 10.31 36.45 0.05
N GLN A 212 11.58 36.61 0.46
CA GLN A 212 12.68 36.90 -0.50
C GLN A 212 13.79 35.84 -0.51
N ASP A 213 14.29 35.45 0.66
CA ASP A 213 15.32 34.39 0.78
C ASP A 213 14.87 33.05 0.17
N LYS A 214 13.56 32.81 0.14
CA LYS A 214 12.97 31.59 -0.45
C LYS A 214 13.12 31.50 -1.95
N LEU A 215 13.06 32.64 -2.66
CA LEU A 215 13.21 32.66 -4.10
C LEU A 215 14.66 32.35 -4.46
N GLU A 216 15.62 32.90 -3.72
CA GLU A 216 17.04 32.60 -3.86
C GLU A 216 17.37 31.15 -3.51
N ILE A 217 16.84 30.62 -2.40
CA ILE A 217 17.03 29.21 -2.02
C ILE A 217 16.42 28.28 -3.08
N PHE A 218 15.24 28.61 -3.62
CA PHE A 218 14.61 27.84 -4.69
C PHE A 218 15.43 27.87 -5.99
N LEU A 219 15.93 29.04 -6.40
CA LEU A 219 16.77 29.20 -7.60
C LEU A 219 18.14 28.52 -7.45
N GLN A 220 18.76 28.62 -6.27
CA GLN A 220 20.01 27.93 -5.97
C GLN A 220 19.83 26.41 -5.96
N ASN A 221 18.70 25.92 -5.45
CA ASN A 221 18.35 24.50 -5.48
C ASN A 221 17.97 24.04 -6.89
N LYS A 222 17.36 24.88 -7.73
CA LYS A 222 17.08 24.60 -9.16
C LYS A 222 18.37 24.28 -9.92
N GLU A 223 19.41 25.08 -9.73
CA GLU A 223 20.70 24.85 -10.38
C GLU A 223 21.45 23.63 -9.82
N LYS A 224 21.39 23.38 -8.50
CA LYS A 224 21.92 22.15 -7.91
C LYS A 224 21.20 20.90 -8.39
N LEU A 225 19.87 20.96 -8.53
CA LEU A 225 19.06 19.87 -9.09
C LEU A 225 19.42 19.61 -10.55
N LYS A 226 19.56 20.64 -11.38
CA LYS A 226 20.04 20.50 -12.77
C LYS A 226 21.44 19.85 -12.85
N GLN A 227 22.35 20.23 -11.95
CA GLN A 227 23.70 19.64 -11.90
C GLN A 227 23.67 18.16 -11.46
N LEU A 228 22.84 17.80 -10.49
CA LEU A 228 22.64 16.41 -10.05
C LEU A 228 21.93 15.56 -11.12
N LEU A 229 21.15 16.18 -12.01
CA LEU A 229 20.43 15.54 -13.11
C LEU A 229 21.26 15.35 -14.39
N LYS A 230 22.34 16.14 -14.59
CA LYS A 230 23.25 16.02 -15.75
C LYS A 230 23.73 14.59 -16.05
N PRO A 231 24.15 13.75 -15.07
CA PRO A 231 24.59 12.38 -15.37
C PRO A 231 23.44 11.43 -15.74
N CYS A 232 22.17 11.80 -15.53
CA CYS A 232 21.02 10.95 -15.83
C CYS A 232 20.43 11.13 -17.24
N ASN A 233 21.04 11.96 -18.11
CA ASN A 233 20.56 12.25 -19.47
C ASN A 233 19.06 12.64 -19.54
N ARG A 234 18.54 13.31 -18.50
CA ARG A 234 17.13 13.72 -18.40
C ARG A 234 17.06 15.24 -18.28
N GLN A 235 16.48 15.90 -19.29
CA GLN A 235 16.14 17.31 -19.21
C GLN A 235 14.77 17.49 -18.55
N MET A 236 14.70 18.34 -17.51
CA MET A 236 13.42 18.85 -16.99
C MET A 236 13.20 20.25 -17.55
N ILE A 237 12.08 20.46 -18.24
CA ILE A 237 11.58 21.81 -18.56
C ILE A 237 10.49 22.15 -17.55
N LEU A 238 10.63 23.31 -16.91
CA LEU A 238 9.64 23.94 -16.07
C LEU A 238 8.90 24.97 -16.94
N GLU A 239 7.63 24.75 -17.26
CA GLU A 239 6.78 25.81 -17.80
C GLU A 239 6.14 26.63 -16.66
N ASP A 240 5.80 27.88 -16.98
CA ASP A 240 5.25 28.89 -16.07
C ASP A 240 3.90 28.51 -15.41
N SER A 241 3.37 27.32 -15.70
CA SER A 241 2.15 26.75 -15.13
C SER A 241 2.36 25.82 -13.92
N TYR A 242 3.59 25.69 -13.42
CA TYR A 242 3.94 24.78 -12.31
C TYR A 242 3.59 23.30 -12.55
N LYS A 243 3.45 22.88 -13.82
CA LYS A 243 3.33 21.47 -14.22
C LYS A 243 4.67 20.96 -14.70
N PHE A 244 5.07 19.78 -14.22
CA PHE A 244 6.28 19.09 -14.69
C PHE A 244 5.89 17.99 -15.68
N ILE A 245 6.34 18.13 -16.92
CA ILE A 245 6.20 17.11 -17.96
C ILE A 245 7.58 16.48 -18.16
N PRO A 246 7.76 15.17 -17.97
CA PRO A 246 8.98 14.49 -18.38
C PRO A 246 9.03 14.45 -19.91
N LEU A 247 10.06 15.06 -20.50
CA LEU A 247 10.39 14.84 -21.91
C LEU A 247 11.23 13.57 -22.02
N TRP A 248 10.79 12.66 -22.88
CA TRP A 248 11.49 11.43 -23.22
C TRP A 248 12.02 11.63 -24.64
N ASP A 249 13.33 11.50 -24.83
CA ASP A 249 13.95 11.19 -26.12
C ASP A 249 14.26 9.69 -26.16
#